data_AF-A0A269W6L3-F1
#
_entry.id   AF-A0A269W6L3-F1
#
_cell.length_a   1.000
_cell.length_b   1.000
_cell.length_c   1.000
_cell.angle_alpha   90.00
_cell.angle_beta   90.00
_cell.angle_gamma   90.00
#
_symmetry.space_group_name_H-M   'P 1'
#
loop_
_entity.id
_entity.type
_entity.pdbx_description
1 polymer ?
#
loop_
_entity_poly.entity_id
_entity_poly.type
_entity_poly.pdbx_seq_one_letter_code
_entity_poly.pdbx_strand_id
1 'polypeptide(L)' 'MPLAHLERVILVGTEVSKANLHNQEFIDSKDIQIGDTVVIQKAGDIIPEVVRSIPEKIRH' A
#
# COMPACT_ATOMS: atom_id res chain seq x y z
N MET A 1 5.39 2.40 -13.15
CA MET A 1 4.41 2.55 -12.06
C MET A 1 4.95 1.78 -10.85
N PRO A 2 5.23 2.46 -9.73
CA PRO A 2 5.77 1.80 -8.54
C PRO A 2 4.75 0.81 -7.93
N LEU A 3 5.27 -0.24 -7.29
CA LEU A 3 4.48 -1.28 -6.62
C LEU A 3 4.99 -1.49 -5.20
N ALA A 4 4.07 -1.54 -4.24
CA ALA A 4 4.35 -2.00 -2.89
C ALA A 4 4.38 -3.53 -2.88
N HIS A 5 5.44 -4.12 -2.34
CA HIS A 5 5.50 -5.55 -2.04
C HIS A 5 5.08 -5.73 -0.58
N LEU A 6 4.01 -6.47 -0.37
CA LEU A 6 3.34 -6.60 0.92
C LEU A 6 3.53 -8.02 1.45
N GLU A 7 3.46 -8.13 2.77
CA GLU A 7 3.16 -9.42 3.38
C GLU A 7 1.80 -9.91 2.86
N ARG A 8 1.69 -11.22 2.65
CA ARG A 8 0.48 -11.82 2.07
C ARG A 8 -0.72 -11.52 2.97
N VAL A 9 -1.75 -10.94 2.39
CA VAL A 9 -3.01 -10.63 3.07
C VAL A 9 -4.19 -11.06 2.22
N ILE A 10 -5.27 -11.51 2.85
CA ILE A 10 -6.52 -11.81 2.16
C ILE A 10 -7.34 -10.51 2.07
N LEU A 11 -7.64 -10.10 0.83
CA LEU A 11 -8.47 -8.93 0.54
C LEU A 11 -9.64 -9.36 -0.36
N VAL A 12 -10.86 -9.31 0.19
CA VAL A 12 -12.09 -9.72 -0.51
C VAL A 12 -11.96 -11.13 -1.10
N GLY A 13 -11.53 -12.09 -0.28
CA GLY A 13 -11.42 -13.51 -0.66
C GLY A 13 -10.25 -13.87 -1.57
N THR A 14 -9.37 -12.93 -1.93
CA THR A 14 -8.17 -13.21 -2.73
C THR A 14 -6.89 -12.85 -1.98
N GLU A 15 -5.84 -13.65 -2.12
CA GLU A 15 -4.51 -13.30 -1.62
C GLU A 15 -3.91 -12.14 -2.43
N VAL A 16 -3.41 -11.14 -1.72
CA VAL A 16 -2.70 -9.98 -2.26
C VAL A 16 -1.31 -9.92 -1.65
N SER A 17 -0.30 -9.76 -2.49
CA SER A 17 1.10 -9.53 -2.11
C SER A 17 1.72 -8.31 -2.78
N LYS A 18 0.96 -7.65 -3.67
CA LYS A 18 1.38 -6.45 -4.40
C LYS A 18 0.23 -5.47 -4.49
N ALA A 19 0.53 -4.19 -4.34
CA ALA A 19 -0.43 -3.10 -4.52
C ALA A 19 0.21 -1.94 -5.29
N ASN A 20 -0.59 -1.25 -6.09
CA ASN A 20 -0.17 -0.08 -6.86
C ASN A 20 0.12 1.13 -5.95
N LEU A 21 1.20 1.87 -6.25
CA LEU A 21 1.56 3.14 -5.61
C LEU A 21 1.35 4.37 -6.52
N HIS A 22 0.70 4.19 -7.68
CA HIS A 22 0.40 5.21 -8.68
C HIS A 22 1.64 5.82 -9.36
N ASN A 23 2.43 6.62 -8.65
CA ASN A 23 3.63 7.29 -9.16
C ASN A 23 4.55 7.71 -7.99
N GLN A 24 5.72 8.29 -8.29
CA GLN A 24 6.66 8.73 -7.25
C GLN A 24 6.10 9.88 -6.41
N GLU A 25 5.38 10.83 -7.04
CA GLU A 25 4.76 11.96 -6.34
C GLU A 25 3.73 11.51 -5.28
N PHE A 26 2.97 10.45 -5.55
CA PHE A 26 2.07 9.84 -4.57
C PHE A 26 2.83 9.27 -3.37
N ILE A 27 3.95 8.59 -3.61
CA ILE A 27 4.80 8.03 -2.55
C ILE A 27 5.34 9.16 -1.66
N ASP A 28 5.89 10.19 -2.30
CA ASP A 28 6.51 11.32 -1.60
C ASP A 28 5.47 12.13 -0.82
N SER A 29 4.32 12.44 -1.43
CA SER A 29 3.24 13.22 -0.80
C SER A 29 2.56 12.50 0.37
N LYS A 30 2.63 11.17 0.41
CA LYS A 30 2.08 10.33 1.49
C LYS A 30 3.14 9.87 2.50
N ASP A 31 4.40 10.24 2.31
CA ASP A 31 5.55 9.75 3.09
C ASP A 31 5.50 8.23 3.29
N ILE A 32 5.27 7.49 2.19
CA ILE A 32 5.23 6.03 2.23
C ILE A 32 6.66 5.51 2.24
N GLN A 33 7.01 4.80 3.31
CA GLN A 33 8.35 4.22 3.47
C GLN A 33 8.31 2.70 3.52
N ILE A 34 9.44 2.09 3.21
CA ILE A 34 9.61 0.65 3.36
C ILE A 34 9.49 0.30 4.84
N GLY A 35 8.63 -0.68 5.16
CA GLY A 35 8.35 -1.10 6.52
C GLY A 35 7.08 -0.47 7.12
N ASP A 36 6.50 0.54 6.47
CA ASP A 36 5.22 1.08 6.92
C ASP A 36 4.11 0.03 6.82
N THR A 37 3.23 0.01 7.83
CA THR A 37 1.92 -0.62 7.67
C THR A 37 1.10 0.24 6.71
N VAL A 38 0.41 -0.35 5.74
CA VAL A 38 -0.36 0.40 4.75
C VAL A 38 -1.82 -0.03 4.72
N VAL A 39 -2.69 0.90 4.34
CA VAL A 39 -4.09 0.59 4.02
C VAL A 39 -4.19 0.34 2.53
N ILE A 40 -4.76 -0.81 2.15
CA ILE A 40 -4.99 -1.19 0.77
C ILE A 40 -6.48 -1.35 0.46
N GLN A 41 -6.85 -1.10 -0.79
CA GLN A 41 -8.20 -1.34 -1.30
C GLN A 41 -8.15 -1.93 -2.71
N LYS A 42 -9.27 -2.45 -3.21
CA LYS A 42 -9.42 -2.86 -4.61
C LYS A 42 -10.22 -1.82 -5.38
N ALA A 43 -9.59 -1.20 -6.37
CA ALA A 43 -10.30 -0.36 -7.33
C ALA A 43 -11.23 -1.26 -8.18
N GLY A 44 -12.54 -0.99 -8.12
CA GLY A 44 -13.56 -1.74 -8.85
C GLY A 44 -13.51 -3.25 -8.60
N ASP A 45 -13.19 -3.67 -7.36
CA ASP A 45 -13.06 -5.06 -6.91
C ASP A 45 -11.93 -5.91 -7.55
N ILE A 46 -11.07 -5.31 -8.38
CA ILE A 46 -10.05 -6.05 -9.14
C ILE A 46 -8.63 -5.65 -8.76
N ILE A 47 -8.30 -4.36 -8.76
CA ILE A 47 -6.88 -3.92 -8.71
C ILE A 47 -6.52 -3.44 -7.31
N PRO A 48 -5.59 -4.11 -6.60
CA PRO A 48 -5.14 -3.64 -5.30
C PRO A 48 -4.26 -2.38 -5.42
N GLU A 49 -4.57 -1.36 -4.61
CA GLU A 49 -3.83 -0.10 -4.51
C GLU A 49 -3.62 0.32 -3.06
N VAL A 50 -2.51 1.02 -2.80
CA VAL A 50 -2.24 1.63 -1.50
C VAL A 50 -2.98 2.96 -1.39
N VAL A 51 -3.72 3.16 -0.32
CA VAL A 51 -4.47 4.40 -0.05
C VAL A 51 -3.66 5.37 0.80
N ARG A 52 -2.96 4.85 1.82
CA ARG A 52 -2.09 5.60 2.75
C ARG A 52 -1.17 4.67 3.55
N SER A 53 -0.07 5.22 4.05
CA SER A 53 0.70 4.62 5.13
C SER A 53 0.07 4.89 6.51
N ILE A 54 0.37 4.00 7.44
CA ILE A 54 0.18 4.13 8.88
C ILE A 54 1.61 4.10 9.43
N PRO A 55 2.23 5.27 9.65
CA PRO A 55 3.54 5.30 10.28
C PRO A 55 3.42 4.65 11.66
N GLU A 56 4.35 3.75 11.98
CA GLU A 56 4.44 3.20 13.32
C GLU A 56 4.65 4.36 14.29
N LYS A 57 3.86 4.39 15.38
CA LYS A 57 3.94 5.47 16.35
C LYS A 57 5.37 5.52 16.89
N ILE A 58 5.98 6.69 16.69
CA ILE A 58 7.27 7.16 17.21
C ILE A 58 8.45 6.83 16.26
N ARG A 59 8.62 7.70 15.25
CA ARG A 59 9.94 8.01 14.71
C ARG A 59 10.59 8.99 15.71
N HIS A 60 11.40 8.46 16.65
CA HIS A 60 12.24 9.27 17.53
C HIS A 60 13.39 9.91 16.76
#